data_AF-A0A938RE68-F1
#
_entry.id   AF-A0A938RE68-F1
#
_cell.length_a   1.000
_cell.length_b   1.000
_cell.length_c   1.000
_cell.angle_alpha   90.00
_cell.angle_beta   90.00
_cell.angle_gamma   90.00
#
_symmetry.space_group_name_H-M   'P 1'
#
loop_
_entity.id
_entity.type
_entity.pdbx_description
1 polymer ?
#
loop_
_entity_poly.entity_id
_entity_poly.type
_entity_poly.pdbx_seq_one_letter_code
_entity_poly.pdbx_strand_id
1 'polypeptide(L)'
;MDKPFLPDTIFVEHAAETYPLTGYVLERCPGVPVVRVDDASALIKRFQDDTPPGFNGKRSLLLCRNRGRFLEACPGTARAYRCCQYLILNTGLGCPLACTYCVLQAYLNNPFLTLFVNRDDMLSELERSARL
;
A
#
# COMPACT_ATOMS: atom_id res chain seq x y z
N MET A 1 -13.41 14.74 -18.26
CA MET A 1 -13.48 14.58 -16.78
C MET A 1 -13.06 13.16 -16.50
N ASP A 2 -11.85 12.95 -16.02
CA ASP A 2 -11.26 11.62 -15.90
C ASP A 2 -12.03 10.77 -14.88
N LYS A 3 -12.31 9.52 -15.27
CA LYS A 3 -13.03 8.56 -14.44
C LYS A 3 -12.20 8.24 -13.19
N PRO A 4 -12.79 8.23 -11.98
CA PRO A 4 -12.06 7.85 -10.77
C PRO A 4 -11.59 6.40 -10.87
N PHE A 5 -10.39 6.12 -10.33
CA PHE A 5 -9.86 4.77 -10.24
C PHE A 5 -10.77 3.89 -9.36
N LEU A 6 -11.08 2.70 -9.85
CA LEU A 6 -11.76 1.64 -9.11
C LEU A 6 -10.96 0.34 -9.27
N PRO A 7 -10.60 -0.34 -8.15
CA PRO A 7 -9.94 -1.63 -8.20
C PRO A 7 -10.90 -2.73 -8.70
N ASP A 8 -10.34 -3.80 -9.25
CA ASP A 8 -11.12 -5.00 -9.65
C ASP A 8 -11.40 -5.90 -8.45
N THR A 9 -10.55 -5.85 -7.43
CA THR A 9 -10.71 -6.65 -6.20
C THR A 9 -10.05 -5.91 -5.03
N ILE A 10 -10.69 -5.97 -3.86
CA ILE A 10 -10.17 -5.44 -2.61
C ILE A 10 -9.86 -6.61 -1.68
N PHE A 11 -8.62 -6.74 -1.27
CA PHE A 11 -8.18 -7.66 -0.22
C PHE A 11 -8.15 -6.91 1.10
N VAL A 12 -8.73 -7.48 2.15
CA VAL A 12 -8.75 -6.88 3.48
C VAL A 12 -8.12 -7.85 4.47
N GLU A 13 -7.02 -7.43 5.08
CA GLU A 13 -6.41 -8.16 6.19
C GLU A 13 -7.35 -8.14 7.40
N HIS A 14 -7.48 -9.25 8.11
CA HIS A 14 -8.34 -9.36 9.30
C HIS A 14 -8.02 -8.25 10.33
N ALA A 15 -6.73 -7.98 10.56
CA ALA A 15 -6.28 -6.90 11.44
C ALA A 15 -6.66 -5.48 10.96
N ALA A 16 -7.06 -5.32 9.70
CA ALA A 16 -7.44 -4.05 9.09
C ALA A 16 -8.96 -3.83 9.04
N GLU A 17 -9.79 -4.84 9.31
CA GLU A 17 -11.24 -4.79 9.07
C GLU A 17 -11.96 -3.67 9.84
N THR A 18 -11.59 -3.48 11.11
CA THR A 18 -12.29 -2.55 12.02
C THR A 18 -11.83 -1.11 11.87
N TYR A 19 -10.83 -0.82 11.03
CA TYR A 19 -10.32 0.54 10.90
C TYR A 19 -11.30 1.43 10.12
N PRO A 20 -11.51 2.69 10.55
CA PRO A 20 -12.42 3.62 9.86
C PRO A 20 -12.10 3.84 8.38
N LEU A 21 -10.81 3.82 8.01
CA LEU A 21 -10.39 3.95 6.61
C LEU A 21 -10.86 2.76 5.76
N THR A 22 -10.86 1.56 6.33
CA THR A 22 -11.36 0.36 5.64
C THR A 22 -12.83 0.54 5.28
N GLY A 23 -13.68 0.91 6.24
CA GLY A 23 -15.09 1.20 5.99
C GLY A 23 -15.28 2.28 4.91
N TYR A 24 -14.56 3.40 5.04
CA TYR A 24 -14.61 4.51 4.08
C TYR A 24 -14.26 4.10 2.63
N VAL A 25 -13.28 3.22 2.45
CA VAL A 25 -12.88 2.71 1.13
C VAL A 25 -13.93 1.77 0.57
N LEU A 26 -14.44 0.85 1.38
CA LEU A 26 -15.47 -0.12 0.96
C LEU A 26 -16.77 0.58 0.54
N GLU A 27 -17.20 1.60 1.28
CA GLU A 27 -18.37 2.44 0.93
C GLU A 27 -18.21 3.15 -0.42
N ARG A 28 -16.98 3.53 -0.80
CA ARG A 28 -16.66 4.20 -2.08
C ARG A 28 -16.43 3.26 -3.24
N CYS A 29 -16.37 1.96 -2.97
CA CYS A 29 -16.18 0.92 -3.99
C CYS A 29 -17.37 -0.05 -4.01
N PRO A 30 -18.62 0.44 -4.16
CA PRO A 30 -19.78 -0.44 -4.16
C PRO A 30 -19.69 -1.43 -5.33
N GLY A 31 -19.94 -2.71 -5.04
CA GLY A 31 -19.92 -3.78 -6.04
C GLY A 31 -18.53 -4.32 -6.39
N VAL A 32 -17.44 -3.77 -5.85
CA VAL A 32 -16.12 -4.36 -6.01
C VAL A 32 -16.00 -5.60 -5.09
N PRO A 33 -15.58 -6.77 -5.61
CA PRO A 33 -15.36 -7.97 -4.81
C PRO A 33 -14.38 -7.73 -3.65
N VAL A 34 -14.75 -8.20 -2.46
CA VAL A 34 -13.93 -8.10 -1.25
C VAL A 34 -13.50 -9.49 -0.80
N VAL A 35 -12.20 -9.70 -0.69
CA VAL A 35 -11.58 -10.94 -0.22
C VAL A 35 -10.93 -10.68 1.13
N ARG A 36 -11.33 -11.44 2.15
CA ARG A 36 -10.72 -11.37 3.48
C ARG A 36 -9.53 -12.30 3.55
N VAL A 37 -8.46 -11.85 4.17
CA VAL A 37 -7.22 -12.61 4.36
C VAL A 37 -6.73 -12.47 5.79
N ASP A 38 -6.11 -13.52 6.32
CA ASP A 38 -5.66 -13.51 7.72
C ASP A 38 -4.41 -12.64 7.92
N ASP A 39 -3.44 -12.76 7.00
CA ASP A 39 -2.17 -12.03 7.07
C ASP A 39 -1.75 -11.49 5.69
N ALA A 40 -1.48 -10.19 5.64
CA ALA A 40 -1.08 -9.49 4.42
C ALA A 40 0.29 -9.95 3.90
N SER A 41 1.24 -10.27 4.78
CA SER A 41 2.60 -10.67 4.39
C SER A 41 2.59 -12.04 3.74
N ALA A 42 1.80 -12.98 4.28
CA ALA A 42 1.57 -14.29 3.70
C ALA A 42 0.90 -14.21 2.33
N LEU A 43 -0.10 -13.34 2.17
CA LEU A 43 -0.73 -13.09 0.86
C LEU A 43 0.28 -12.55 -0.15
N ILE A 44 1.05 -11.52 0.22
CA ILE A 44 2.07 -10.92 -0.65
C ILE A 44 3.07 -11.97 -1.09
N LYS A 45 3.62 -12.74 -0.13
CA LYS A 45 4.59 -13.81 -0.43
C LYS A 45 4.03 -14.85 -1.40
N ARG A 46 2.80 -15.32 -1.16
CA ARG A 46 2.15 -16.27 -2.06
C ARG A 46 2.07 -15.76 -3.50
N PHE A 47 1.71 -14.49 -3.70
CA PHE A 47 1.59 -13.91 -5.05
C PHE A 47 2.94 -13.57 -5.68
N GLN A 48 3.99 -13.38 -4.88
CA GLN A 48 5.37 -13.28 -5.37
C GLN A 48 5.89 -14.64 -5.86
N ASP A 49 5.65 -15.70 -5.09
CA ASP A 49 6.16 -17.04 -5.35
C ASP A 49 5.38 -17.73 -6.51
N ASP A 50 4.06 -17.57 -6.54
CA ASP A 50 3.16 -18.18 -7.54
C ASP A 50 2.05 -17.20 -7.91
N THR A 51 2.36 -16.28 -8.84
CA THR A 51 1.39 -15.29 -9.34
C THR A 51 0.28 -16.00 -10.13
N PRO A 52 -1.00 -15.89 -9.73
CA PRO A 52 -2.09 -16.52 -10.46
C PRO A 52 -2.23 -15.99 -11.89
N PRO A 53 -2.58 -16.84 -12.88
CA PRO A 53 -2.85 -16.39 -14.24
C PRO A 53 -3.93 -15.31 -14.28
N GLY A 54 -3.68 -14.22 -15.01
CA GLY A 54 -4.61 -13.10 -15.14
C GLY A 54 -4.64 -12.15 -13.93
N PHE A 55 -3.82 -12.37 -12.90
CA PHE A 55 -3.71 -11.43 -11.79
C PHE A 55 -3.16 -10.08 -12.27
N ASN A 56 -3.89 -9.00 -11.95
CA ASN A 56 -3.44 -7.64 -12.18
C ASN A 56 -3.24 -6.92 -10.84
N GLY A 57 -1.99 -6.92 -10.39
CA GLY A 57 -1.57 -6.23 -9.17
C GLY A 57 -1.85 -4.73 -9.15
N LYS A 58 -1.81 -4.08 -10.32
CA LYS A 58 -2.11 -2.65 -10.50
C LYS A 58 -3.60 -2.32 -10.37
N ARG A 59 -4.47 -3.34 -10.30
CA ARG A 59 -5.92 -3.20 -10.11
C ARG A 59 -6.41 -3.95 -8.86
N SER A 60 -5.51 -4.55 -8.10
CA SER A 60 -5.81 -5.30 -6.87
C SER A 60 -5.36 -4.48 -5.66
N LEU A 61 -6.33 -4.01 -4.88
CA LEU A 61 -6.09 -3.18 -3.70
C LEU A 61 -6.03 -4.03 -2.44
N LEU A 62 -4.96 -3.92 -1.67
CA LEU A 62 -4.78 -4.54 -0.37
C LEU A 62 -4.92 -3.49 0.73
N LEU A 63 -5.88 -3.68 1.63
CA LEU A 63 -6.07 -2.92 2.85
C LEU A 63 -5.45 -3.72 4.00
N CYS A 64 -4.37 -3.19 4.57
CA CYS A 64 -3.66 -3.87 5.65
C CYS A 64 -3.13 -2.86 6.67
N ARG A 65 -2.69 -3.38 7.81
CA ARG A 65 -2.04 -2.56 8.83
C ARG A 65 -0.55 -2.43 8.52
N ASN A 66 -0.01 -1.20 8.52
CA ASN A 66 1.43 -1.02 8.52
C ASN A 66 2.00 -1.47 9.87
N ARG A 67 2.90 -2.46 9.85
CA ARG A 67 3.63 -2.95 11.04
C ARG A 67 5.03 -2.34 11.16
N GLY A 68 5.49 -1.63 10.13
CA GLY A 68 6.78 -0.96 10.08
C GLY A 68 6.70 0.50 10.52
N ARG A 69 7.70 1.29 10.12
CA ARG A 69 7.71 2.74 10.32
C ARG A 69 6.87 3.42 9.24
N PHE A 70 6.21 4.52 9.60
CA PHE A 70 5.58 5.40 8.63
C PHE A 70 6.55 6.46 8.12
N LEU A 71 7.42 7.00 8.99
CA LEU A 71 8.42 7.98 8.60
C LEU A 71 9.75 7.30 8.35
N GLU A 72 10.17 7.29 7.09
CA GLU A 72 11.44 6.71 6.66
C GLU A 72 12.29 7.76 5.95
N ALA A 73 13.62 7.58 5.97
CA ALA A 73 14.48 8.41 5.14
C ALA A 73 14.21 8.07 3.66
N CYS A 74 14.16 9.10 2.81
CA CYS A 74 14.05 8.91 1.38
C CYS A 74 15.20 8.03 0.89
N PRO A 75 14.91 6.90 0.23
CA PRO A 75 15.93 5.94 -0.20
C PRO A 75 16.87 6.50 -1.28
N GLY A 76 16.58 7.68 -1.85
CA GLY A 76 17.33 8.25 -2.95
C GLY A 76 17.36 7.32 -4.18
N THR A 77 18.38 7.47 -5.01
CA THR A 77 18.65 6.56 -6.15
C THR A 77 19.40 5.29 -5.75
N ALA A 78 20.00 5.22 -4.55
CA ALA A 78 20.69 4.03 -4.02
C ALA A 78 20.96 4.14 -2.50
N ARG A 79 21.14 3.00 -1.82
CA ARG A 79 21.40 2.91 -0.36
C ARG A 79 22.63 3.68 0.11
N ALA A 80 23.62 3.89 -0.77
CA ALA A 80 24.85 4.63 -0.48
C ALA A 80 24.71 6.16 -0.64
N TYR A 81 23.58 6.65 -1.16
CA TYR A 81 23.42 8.06 -1.50
C TYR A 81 22.15 8.65 -0.85
N ARG A 82 22.33 9.30 0.32
CA ARG A 82 21.29 10.15 0.93
C ARG A 82 21.45 11.56 0.37
N CYS A 83 20.57 11.92 -0.56
CA CYS A 83 20.71 13.16 -1.32
C CYS A 83 20.36 14.43 -0.53
N CYS A 84 19.26 14.43 0.23
CA CYS A 84 18.67 15.66 0.78
C CYS A 84 18.20 15.53 2.23
N GLN A 85 18.43 14.38 2.89
CA GLN A 85 17.89 14.06 4.24
C GLN A 85 16.37 14.21 4.36
N TYR A 86 15.63 14.03 3.26
CA TYR A 86 14.18 14.10 3.29
C TYR A 86 13.60 12.85 3.95
N LEU A 87 12.49 13.05 4.64
CA LEU A 87 11.66 11.98 5.16
C LEU A 87 10.48 11.77 4.23
N ILE A 88 10.14 10.51 3.99
CA ILE A 88 8.93 10.10 3.31
C ILE A 88 7.93 9.60 4.35
N LEU A 89 6.67 9.95 4.16
CA LEU A 89 5.55 9.39 4.92
C LEU A 89 4.91 8.28 4.10
N ASN A 90 5.12 7.04 4.51
CA ASN A 90 4.68 5.86 3.78
C ASN A 90 3.22 5.52 4.10
N THR A 91 2.28 6.10 3.34
CA THR A 91 0.83 5.87 3.54
C THR A 91 0.30 4.67 2.76
N GLY A 92 1.08 4.14 1.83
CA GLY A 92 0.70 3.06 0.92
C GLY A 92 1.76 2.81 -0.15
N LEU A 93 1.59 1.73 -0.90
CA LEU A 93 2.55 1.24 -1.89
C LEU A 93 1.87 0.98 -3.25
N GLY A 94 2.64 1.13 -4.32
CA GLY A 94 2.19 0.87 -5.68
C GLY A 94 1.56 2.10 -6.36
N CYS A 95 1.06 1.88 -7.57
CA CYS A 95 0.42 2.91 -8.39
C CYS A 95 -0.47 2.20 -9.44
N PRO A 96 -1.70 2.67 -9.70
CA PRO A 96 -2.60 2.02 -10.67
C PRO A 96 -2.19 2.21 -12.13
N LEU A 97 -1.17 3.03 -12.40
CA LEU A 97 -0.66 3.28 -13.74
C LEU A 97 0.31 2.17 -14.19
N ALA A 98 0.25 1.84 -15.48
CA ALA A 98 1.09 0.82 -16.13
C ALA A 98 2.20 1.46 -17.00
N CYS A 99 2.90 2.46 -16.46
CA CYS A 99 3.97 3.14 -17.20
C CYS A 99 5.15 2.18 -17.45
N THR A 100 5.60 2.07 -18.70
CA THR A 100 6.75 1.22 -19.09
C THR A 100 8.07 1.66 -18.47
N TYR A 101 8.18 2.93 -18.08
CA TYR A 101 9.38 3.54 -17.48
C TYR A 101 9.31 3.65 -15.94
N CYS A 102 8.37 2.97 -15.29
CA CYS A 102 8.14 3.15 -13.87
C CYS A 102 9.25 2.56 -13.00
N VAL A 103 10.00 3.42 -12.30
CA VAL A 103 11.06 3.01 -11.36
C VAL A 103 10.56 2.08 -10.24
N LEU A 104 9.29 2.18 -9.86
CA LEU A 104 8.71 1.34 -8.81
C LEU A 104 8.72 -0.15 -9.18
N GLN A 105 8.78 -0.50 -10.47
CA GLN A 105 8.86 -1.90 -10.91
C GLN A 105 10.16 -2.57 -10.47
N ALA A 106 11.25 -1.81 -10.32
CA ALA A 106 12.52 -2.33 -9.81
C ALA A 106 12.67 -2.20 -8.28
N TYR A 107 11.86 -1.33 -7.66
CA TYR A 107 11.99 -0.99 -6.24
C TYR A 107 11.02 -1.74 -5.34
N LEU A 108 9.78 -1.96 -5.79
CA LEU A 108 8.74 -2.60 -4.99
C LEU A 108 8.66 -4.09 -5.31
N ASN A 109 8.81 -4.91 -4.27
CA ASN A 109 8.57 -6.34 -4.37
C ASN A 109 7.10 -6.70 -4.10
N ASN A 110 6.30 -5.77 -3.57
CA ASN A 110 4.87 -6.00 -3.30
C ASN A 110 4.08 -5.93 -4.62
N PRO A 111 3.38 -7.02 -5.02
CA PRO A 111 2.67 -7.06 -6.28
C PRO A 111 1.31 -6.34 -6.22
N PHE A 112 0.81 -5.94 -5.04
CA PHE A 112 -0.49 -5.27 -4.87
C PHE A 112 -0.36 -3.75 -4.82
N LEU A 113 -1.42 -3.04 -5.20
CA LEU A 113 -1.66 -1.70 -4.64
C LEU A 113 -1.97 -1.87 -3.16
N THR A 114 -1.27 -1.18 -2.27
CA THR A 114 -1.45 -1.34 -0.82
C THR A 114 -1.77 -0.01 -0.18
N LEU A 115 -2.78 0.01 0.68
CA LEU A 115 -3.14 1.16 1.50
C LEU A 115 -3.07 0.77 2.97
N PHE A 116 -2.32 1.53 3.75
CA PHE A 116 -2.21 1.31 5.19
C PHE A 116 -3.35 2.00 5.93
N VAL A 117 -4.11 1.23 6.71
CA VAL A 117 -5.38 1.71 7.28
C VAL A 117 -5.23 2.35 8.67
N ASN A 118 -4.12 2.07 9.36
CA ASN A 118 -3.80 2.59 10.70
C ASN A 118 -3.22 4.01 10.65
N ARG A 119 -4.00 4.97 10.14
CA ARG A 119 -3.62 6.39 10.04
C ARG A 119 -3.34 7.04 11.39
N ASP A 120 -3.97 6.60 12.47
CA ASP A 120 -3.74 7.17 13.79
C ASP A 120 -2.33 6.84 14.30
N ASP A 121 -1.83 5.63 14.01
CA ASP A 121 -0.45 5.22 14.30
C ASP A 121 0.53 6.12 13.51
N MET A 122 0.22 6.37 12.24
CA MET A 122 1.00 7.24 11.33
C MET A 122 1.07 8.69 11.84
N LEU A 123 -0.08 9.28 12.20
CA LEU A 123 -0.15 10.64 12.71
C LEU A 123 0.57 10.75 14.06
N SER A 124 0.41 9.76 14.94
CA SER A 124 1.13 9.69 16.21
C SER A 124 2.65 9.61 16.01
N GLU A 125 3.13 8.86 15.01
CA GLU A 125 4.55 8.82 14.65
C GLU A 125 5.04 10.20 14.15
N LEU A 126 4.27 10.84 13.26
CA LEU A 126 4.59 12.16 12.72
C LEU A 126 4.69 13.24 13.82
N GLU A 127 3.73 13.28 14.75
CA GLU A 127 3.74 14.23 15.87
C GLU A 127 4.93 14.01 16.80
N ARG A 128 5.32 12.76 17.06
CA ARG A 128 6.53 12.46 17.85
C ARG A 128 7.79 12.94 17.16
N SER A 129 7.87 12.83 15.84
CA SER A 129 9.03 13.28 15.06
C SER A 129 9.10 14.80 14.86
N ALA A 130 7.96 15.50 14.89
CA ALA A 130 7.89 16.97 14.75
C ALA A 130 8.34 17.76 15.99
N ARG A 131 8.64 17.09 17.11
CA ARG A 131 9.17 17.70 18.34
C ARG A 131 10.71 17.76 18.39
N LEU A 132 11.36 17.57 17.24
CA LEU A 132 12.79 17.81 17.02
C LEU A 132 13.01 19.21 16.45
#